data_AF-A0A2V7FP16-F1
#
_entry.id   AF-A0A2V7FP16-F1
#
_cell.length_a   1.000
_cell.length_b   1.000
_cell.length_c   1.000
_cell.angle_alpha   90.00
_cell.angle_beta   90.00
_cell.angle_gamma   90.00
#
_symmetry.space_group_name_H-M   'P 1'
#
loop_
_entity.id
_entity.type
_entity.pdbx_description
1 polymer ?
#
loop_
_entity_poly.entity_id
_entity_poly.type
_entity_poly.pdbx_seq_one_letter_code
_entity_poly.pdbx_strand_id
1 'polypeptide(L)'
;MSRSLGWHASVLALVAGLTFAGAALAQEHWTAPASEKAKKNPLPNDKKVIEQGENVAKINCAPCHGAKGKGDGAAAVALNPKPADWTADHVQRETAQEVGGCEPGSAPTGGILSHGSSSGCLHGR
;
A
#
# COMPACT_ATOMS: atom_id res chain seq x y z
N MET A 1 -47.97 10.23 28.12
CA MET A 1 -47.11 9.21 27.47
C MET A 1 -46.39 9.70 26.21
N SER A 2 -46.90 10.69 25.45
CA SER A 2 -46.31 11.16 24.18
C SER A 2 -44.91 11.83 24.29
N ARG A 3 -44.62 12.54 25.40
CA ARG A 3 -43.33 13.25 25.60
C ARG A 3 -42.13 12.31 25.75
N SER A 4 -42.33 11.10 26.29
CA SER A 4 -41.29 10.08 26.42
C SER A 4 -40.94 9.49 25.05
N LEU A 5 -41.94 9.14 24.25
CA LEU A 5 -41.73 8.57 22.92
C LEU A 5 -40.99 9.53 21.96
N GLY A 6 -41.29 10.83 22.05
CA GLY A 6 -40.58 11.86 21.28
C GLY A 6 -39.10 12.02 21.67
N TRP A 7 -38.75 11.87 22.95
CA TRP A 7 -37.35 11.93 23.39
C TRP A 7 -36.55 10.72 22.90
N HIS A 8 -37.13 9.52 22.96
CA HIS A 8 -36.47 8.32 22.45
C HIS A 8 -36.24 8.40 20.93
N ALA A 9 -37.20 8.93 20.16
CA ALA A 9 -37.06 9.13 18.72
C ALA A 9 -35.94 10.13 18.37
N SER A 10 -35.83 11.25 19.10
CA SER A 10 -34.77 12.24 18.89
C SER A 10 -33.39 11.71 19.26
N VAL A 11 -33.27 10.96 20.36
CA VAL A 11 -31.99 10.34 20.77
C VAL A 11 -31.56 9.30 19.73
N LEU A 12 -32.48 8.47 19.24
CA LEU A 12 -32.17 7.50 18.19
C LEU A 12 -31.74 8.16 16.89
N ALA A 13 -32.41 9.24 16.48
CA ALA A 13 -32.05 9.99 15.27
C ALA A 13 -30.65 10.64 15.38
N LEU A 14 -30.32 11.20 16.55
CA LEU A 14 -28.99 11.78 16.80
C LEU A 14 -27.90 10.70 16.81
N VAL A 15 -28.12 9.58 17.51
CA VAL A 15 -27.17 8.47 17.54
C VAL A 15 -26.95 7.90 16.14
N ALA A 16 -28.02 7.69 15.36
CA ALA A 16 -27.92 7.22 13.98
C ALA A 16 -27.19 8.23 13.06
N GLY A 17 -27.40 9.53 13.26
CA GLY A 17 -26.69 10.58 12.51
C GLY A 17 -25.20 10.62 12.82
N LEU A 18 -24.83 10.49 14.10
CA LEU A 18 -23.43 10.47 14.57
C LEU A 18 -22.68 9.22 14.07
N THR A 19 -23.32 8.05 14.06
CA THR A 19 -22.68 6.82 13.56
C THR A 19 -22.49 6.84 12.04
N PHE A 20 -23.46 7.36 11.28
CA PHE A 20 -23.35 7.48 9.82
C PHE A 20 -22.27 8.49 9.39
N ALA A 21 -22.16 9.62 10.09
CA ALA A 21 -21.10 10.61 9.85
C ALA A 21 -19.69 10.06 10.15
N GLY A 22 -19.54 9.27 11.23
CA GLY A 22 -18.26 8.64 11.58
C GLY A 22 -17.76 7.64 10.54
N ALA A 23 -18.66 6.91 9.88
CA ALA A 23 -18.29 5.96 8.83
C ALA A 23 -17.77 6.65 7.55
N ALA A 24 -18.28 7.84 7.21
CA ALA A 24 -17.89 8.56 6.00
C ALA A 24 -16.45 9.11 6.05
N LEU A 25 -15.91 9.39 7.24
CA LEU A 25 -14.54 9.92 7.41
C LEU A 25 -13.44 8.85 7.40
N ALA A 26 -13.82 7.56 7.39
CA ALA A 26 -12.88 6.45 7.54
C ALA A 26 -12.27 5.93 6.23
N GLN A 27 -12.58 6.55 5.08
CA GLN A 27 -12.18 6.06 3.74
C GLN A 27 -11.14 6.95 3.02
N GLU A 28 -10.54 7.92 3.71
CA GLU A 28 -9.46 8.74 3.15
C GLU A 28 -8.21 7.88 2.83
N HIS A 29 -7.50 8.19 1.73
CA HIS A 29 -6.30 7.49 1.29
C HIS A 29 -5.30 7.28 2.45
N TRP A 30 -5.04 6.02 2.80
CA TRP A 30 -4.15 5.69 3.90
C TRP A 30 -2.73 6.20 3.61
N THR A 31 -2.33 7.22 4.34
CA THR A 31 -0.94 7.68 4.42
C THR A 31 -0.30 7.12 5.70
N ALA A 32 0.81 6.37 5.57
CA ALA A 32 1.52 5.85 6.73
C ALA A 32 1.99 7.00 7.65
N PRO A 33 1.79 6.92 8.97
CA PRO A 33 2.29 7.93 9.89
C PRO A 33 3.83 7.96 9.88
N ALA A 34 4.42 9.10 10.20
CA ALA A 34 5.86 9.32 10.07
C ALA A 34 6.72 8.29 10.84
N SER A 35 6.22 7.79 11.98
CA SER A 35 6.89 6.75 12.78
C SER A 35 7.02 5.41 12.06
N GLU A 36 6.06 5.06 11.20
CA GLU A 36 6.08 3.82 10.43
C GLU A 36 6.95 3.99 9.19
N LYS A 37 6.87 5.15 8.52
CA LYS A 37 7.73 5.47 7.37
C LYS A 37 9.23 5.46 7.68
N ALA A 38 9.60 5.67 8.95
CA ALA A 38 10.99 5.68 9.39
C ALA A 38 11.55 4.27 9.70
N LYS A 39 10.70 3.22 9.70
CA LYS A 39 11.15 1.86 9.98
C LYS A 39 11.96 1.33 8.80
N LYS A 40 13.12 0.76 9.09
CA LYS A 40 13.97 0.08 8.11
C LYS A 40 13.68 -1.41 8.16
N ASN A 41 13.84 -2.09 7.03
CA ASN A 41 13.81 -3.54 6.98
C ASN A 41 14.90 -4.09 7.93
N PRO A 42 14.54 -4.90 8.95
CA PRO A 42 15.52 -5.46 9.88
C PRO A 42 16.38 -6.56 9.25
N LEU A 43 15.99 -7.10 8.09
CA LEU A 43 16.75 -8.13 7.40
C LEU A 43 17.89 -7.50 6.59
N PRO A 44 19.07 -8.15 6.56
CA PRO A 44 20.18 -7.67 5.74
C PRO A 44 19.82 -7.77 4.25
N ASN A 45 20.35 -6.84 3.46
CA ASN A 45 20.26 -6.89 2.01
C ASN A 45 21.36 -7.82 1.46
N ASP A 46 21.24 -9.11 1.77
CA ASP A 46 22.15 -10.15 1.29
C ASP A 46 21.47 -11.07 0.26
N LYS A 47 22.27 -11.75 -0.56
CA LYS A 47 21.74 -12.62 -1.63
C LYS A 47 20.86 -13.75 -1.10
N LYS A 48 21.18 -14.29 0.08
CA LYS A 48 20.46 -15.41 0.67
C LYS A 48 19.05 -14.99 1.09
N VAL A 49 18.92 -13.82 1.73
CA VAL A 49 17.64 -13.21 2.11
C VAL A 49 16.82 -12.87 0.88
N ILE A 50 17.45 -12.34 -0.19
CA ILE A 50 16.78 -12.08 -1.46
C ILE A 50 16.25 -13.40 -2.07
N GLU A 51 17.08 -14.43 -2.18
CA GLU A 51 16.65 -15.74 -2.72
C GLU A 51 15.52 -16.36 -1.90
N GLN A 52 15.57 -16.24 -0.57
CA GLN A 52 14.49 -16.68 0.30
C GLN A 52 13.20 -15.88 0.06
N GLY A 53 13.30 -14.55 -0.05
CA GLY A 53 12.19 -13.66 -0.36
C GLY A 53 11.57 -13.96 -1.72
N GLU A 54 12.38 -14.24 -2.74
CA GLU A 54 11.91 -14.65 -4.06
C GLU A 54 11.10 -15.94 -4.00
N ASN A 55 11.56 -16.95 -3.25
CA ASN A 55 10.84 -18.21 -3.10
C ASN A 55 9.49 -18.01 -2.43
N VAL A 56 9.43 -17.18 -1.39
CA VAL A 56 8.18 -16.81 -0.72
C VAL A 56 7.24 -16.09 -1.69
N ALA A 57 7.75 -15.13 -2.48
CA ALA A 57 6.95 -14.38 -3.44
C ALA A 57 6.39 -15.28 -4.55
N LYS A 58 7.20 -16.21 -5.08
CA LYS A 58 6.78 -17.16 -6.12
C LYS A 58 5.65 -18.08 -5.64
N ILE A 59 5.71 -18.54 -4.39
CA ILE A 59 4.73 -19.49 -3.85
C ILE A 59 3.44 -18.78 -3.43
N ASN A 60 3.55 -17.65 -2.70
CA ASN A 60 2.42 -17.07 -2.00
C ASN A 60 1.80 -15.86 -2.70
N CYS A 61 2.59 -15.12 -3.50
CA CYS A 61 2.15 -13.84 -4.06
C CYS A 61 1.88 -13.91 -5.55
N ALA A 62 2.70 -14.65 -6.31
CA ALA A 62 2.57 -14.80 -7.76
C ALA A 62 1.21 -15.35 -8.23
N PRO A 63 0.47 -16.20 -7.49
CA PRO A 63 -0.88 -16.61 -7.91
C PRO A 63 -1.83 -15.43 -8.16
N CYS A 64 -1.68 -14.34 -7.40
CA CYS A 64 -2.50 -13.13 -7.54
C CYS A 64 -1.75 -12.02 -8.29
N HIS A 65 -0.48 -11.77 -7.98
CA HIS A 65 0.28 -10.65 -8.54
C HIS A 65 1.04 -10.99 -9.83
N GLY A 66 1.07 -12.26 -10.24
CA GLY A 66 1.83 -12.72 -11.40
C GLY A 66 3.33 -12.86 -11.12
N ALA A 67 4.04 -13.59 -11.98
CA ALA A 67 5.48 -13.86 -11.79
C ALA A 67 6.36 -12.59 -11.85
N LYS A 68 5.87 -11.54 -12.51
CA LYS A 68 6.55 -10.23 -12.61
C LYS A 68 5.95 -9.16 -11.70
N GLY A 69 4.98 -9.53 -10.85
CA GLY A 69 4.33 -8.59 -9.92
C GLY A 69 3.38 -7.58 -10.56
N LYS A 70 2.84 -7.86 -11.76
CA LYS A 70 1.99 -6.93 -12.52
C LYS A 70 0.50 -6.96 -12.17
N GLY A 71 0.10 -7.74 -11.17
CA GLY A 71 -1.31 -7.93 -10.84
C GLY A 71 -2.06 -8.80 -11.86
N ASP A 72 -1.33 -9.58 -12.66
CA ASP A 72 -1.85 -10.41 -13.76
C ASP A 72 -1.79 -11.92 -13.45
N GLY A 73 -1.76 -12.30 -12.17
CA GLY A 73 -1.78 -13.69 -11.74
C GLY A 73 -3.08 -14.40 -12.13
N ALA A 74 -3.06 -15.73 -12.22
CA ALA A 74 -4.23 -16.52 -12.61
C ALA A 74 -5.46 -16.26 -11.71
N ALA A 75 -5.24 -16.02 -10.41
CA ALA A 75 -6.31 -15.70 -9.46
C ALA A 75 -6.79 -14.24 -9.58
N ALA A 76 -6.03 -13.33 -10.19
CA ALA A 76 -6.39 -11.92 -10.30
C ALA A 76 -7.69 -11.69 -11.08
N VAL A 77 -8.04 -12.58 -11.99
CA VAL A 77 -9.25 -12.49 -12.83
C VAL A 77 -10.53 -12.48 -11.97
N ALA A 78 -10.51 -13.15 -10.82
CA ALA A 78 -11.66 -13.26 -9.92
C ALA A 78 -11.73 -12.15 -8.86
N LEU A 79 -10.76 -11.24 -8.80
CA LEU A 79 -10.64 -10.23 -7.75
C LEU A 79 -11.03 -8.83 -8.25
N ASN A 80 -11.86 -8.13 -7.48
CA ASN A 80 -12.23 -6.74 -7.71
C ASN A 80 -12.14 -5.95 -6.39
N PRO A 81 -11.25 -4.95 -6.26
CA PRO A 81 -10.31 -4.47 -7.28
C PRO A 81 -9.23 -5.49 -7.62
N LYS A 82 -8.62 -5.34 -8.80
CA LYS A 82 -7.48 -6.17 -9.19
C LYS A 82 -6.31 -5.98 -8.22
N PRO A 83 -5.49 -7.02 -7.98
CA PRO A 83 -4.26 -6.88 -7.22
C PRO A 83 -3.35 -5.79 -7.80
N ALA A 84 -2.67 -5.04 -6.94
CA ALA A 84 -1.81 -3.94 -7.35
C ALA A 84 -0.62 -4.42 -8.22
N ASP A 85 -0.25 -3.60 -9.20
CA ASP A 85 0.98 -3.74 -9.98
C ASP A 85 2.15 -3.16 -9.19
N TRP A 86 3.03 -4.04 -8.69
CA TRP A 86 4.20 -3.63 -7.94
C TRP A 86 5.20 -2.87 -8.81
N THR A 87 5.18 -3.02 -10.12
CA THR A 87 6.07 -2.31 -11.04
C THR A 87 5.61 -0.88 -11.34
N ALA A 88 4.42 -0.49 -10.89
CA ALA A 88 3.90 0.85 -11.09
C ALA A 88 4.66 1.88 -10.24
N ASP A 89 4.96 3.05 -10.83
CA ASP A 89 5.76 4.09 -10.19
C ASP A 89 5.22 4.52 -8.82
N HIS A 90 3.90 4.58 -8.65
CA HIS A 90 3.32 4.97 -7.37
C HIS A 90 3.62 3.95 -6.26
N VAL A 91 3.58 2.65 -6.56
CA VAL A 91 3.92 1.59 -5.58
C VAL A 91 5.42 1.57 -5.28
N GLN A 92 6.24 1.78 -6.30
CA GLN A 92 7.70 1.86 -6.14
C GLN A 92 8.12 3.10 -5.34
N ARG A 93 7.37 4.21 -5.42
CA ARG A 93 7.63 5.40 -4.60
C ARG A 93 7.29 5.19 -3.13
N GLU A 94 6.26 4.41 -2.81
CA GLU A 94 5.98 4.07 -1.41
C GLU A 94 7.14 3.30 -0.79
N THR A 95 7.74 2.36 -1.52
CA THR A 95 8.91 1.59 -1.07
C THR A 95 10.20 2.41 -1.11
N ALA A 96 10.44 3.23 -2.13
CA ALA A 96 11.63 4.09 -2.23
C ALA A 96 11.65 5.17 -1.14
N GLN A 97 10.49 5.72 -0.78
CA GLN A 97 10.37 6.67 0.31
C GLN A 97 10.58 6.01 1.69
N GLU A 98 10.37 4.70 1.79
CA GLU A 98 10.59 3.86 2.98
C GLU A 98 12.06 3.44 3.17
N VAL A 99 12.87 3.36 2.09
CA VAL A 99 14.32 3.11 2.20
C VAL A 99 15.19 4.38 2.33
N GLY A 100 14.58 5.56 2.24
CA GLY A 100 15.27 6.84 2.26
C GLY A 100 14.97 7.59 0.97
N GLY A 101 14.36 8.77 1.12
CA GLY A 101 14.07 9.67 -0.01
C GLY A 101 15.28 9.83 -0.92
N CYS A 102 15.02 10.06 -2.21
CA CYS A 102 15.99 10.16 -3.30
C CYS A 102 17.36 10.73 -2.88
N GLU A 103 18.24 9.89 -2.35
CA GLU A 103 19.62 10.25 -2.08
C GLU A 103 20.32 10.23 -3.44
N PRO A 104 20.98 11.32 -3.85
CA PRO A 104 21.71 11.34 -5.11
C PRO A 104 22.83 10.29 -5.06
N GLY A 105 22.67 9.17 -5.78
CA GLY A 105 23.69 8.13 -5.92
C GLY A 105 23.28 6.73 -5.47
N SER A 106 22.11 6.53 -4.87
CA SER A 106 21.57 5.19 -4.60
C SER A 106 20.69 4.74 -5.77
N ALA A 107 21.18 3.80 -6.56
CA ALA A 107 20.36 3.13 -7.58
C ALA A 107 19.16 2.43 -6.90
N PRO A 108 18.00 2.30 -7.58
CA PRO A 108 16.88 1.53 -7.05
C PRO A 108 17.24 0.04 -7.08
N THR A 109 17.92 -0.46 -6.06
CA THR A 109 18.36 -1.86 -5.96
C THR A 109 17.25 -2.82 -5.49
N GLY A 110 15.98 -2.52 -5.83
CA GLY A 110 14.82 -3.31 -5.38
C GLY A 110 13.83 -3.74 -6.47
N GLY A 111 14.02 -3.32 -7.72
CA GLY A 111 13.20 -3.81 -8.84
C GLY A 111 13.80 -5.10 -9.38
N ILE A 112 13.08 -6.22 -9.24
CA ILE A 112 13.59 -7.56 -9.59
C ILE A 112 14.15 -7.61 -11.02
N LEU A 113 13.67 -6.81 -11.96
CA LEU A 113 14.19 -6.76 -13.33
C LEU A 113 13.88 -5.41 -13.98
N SER A 114 14.77 -4.43 -13.94
CA SER A 114 14.78 -3.37 -14.96
C SER A 114 16.17 -2.74 -15.11
N HIS A 115 16.96 -3.30 -16.03
CA HIS A 115 18.03 -2.56 -16.65
C HIS A 115 17.40 -1.48 -17.55
N GLY A 116 17.58 -0.21 -17.16
CA GLY A 116 17.40 0.93 -18.05
C GLY A 116 16.18 1.80 -17.74
N SER A 117 16.40 2.84 -16.93
CA SER A 117 16.10 4.24 -17.29
C SER A 117 16.31 5.10 -16.05
N SER A 118 17.53 5.60 -15.90
CA SER A 118 17.98 6.53 -14.85
C SER A 118 17.46 7.96 -15.03
N SER A 119 16.24 8.14 -15.57
CA SER A 119 15.77 9.46 -16.02
C SER A 119 14.92 10.23 -14.99
N GLY A 120 14.68 9.68 -13.80
CA GLY A 120 13.66 10.20 -12.86
C GLY A 120 14.13 11.07 -11.70
N CYS A 121 15.43 11.32 -11.52
CA CYS A 121 15.96 12.13 -10.39
C CYS A 121 16.56 13.47 -10.83
N LEU A 122 16.05 14.06 -11.91
CA LEU A 122 16.42 15.41 -12.33
C LEU A 122 15.16 16.27 -12.38
N HIS A 123 15.35 17.54 -12.00
CA HIS A 123 14.41 18.65 -11.81
C HIS A 123 13.81 18.73 -10.39
N GLY A 124 14.15 19.69 -9.53
CA GLY A 124 15.03 20.86 -9.66
C GLY A 124 14.45 22.06 -8.90
N ARG A 125 15.23 22.56 -7.94
CA ARG A 125 15.11 23.82 -7.16
C ARG A 125 13.90 24.00 -6.24
#